data_AF-A0A7X5UUS9-F1
#
_entry.id   AF-A0A7X5UUS9-F1
#
_cell.length_a   1.000
_cell.length_b   1.000
_cell.length_c   1.000
_cell.angle_alpha   90.00
_cell.angle_beta   90.00
_cell.angle_gamma   90.00
#
_symmetry.space_group_name_H-M   'P 1'
#
loop_
_entity.id
_entity.type
_entity.pdbx_description
1 polymer ?
#
loop_
_entity_poly.entity_id
_entity_poly.type
_entity_poly.pdbx_seq_one_letter_code
_entity_poly.pdbx_strand_id
1 'polypeptide(L)'
;MNSTIAIMLQFDWGTGPFWVSVDGEIPYDCCPDEINEVVPLSDELIDAVAEWDERMQRTYNDDVPQDSGIQDPEEEARWKDEGRELARRLKAEVGADVRVEYAPLGGAVEIIEG
;
A
#
# COMPACT_ATOMS: atom_id res chain seq x y z
N MET A 1 -7.06 14.42 22.70
CA MET A 1 -5.81 13.70 22.34
C MET A 1 -5.91 13.50 20.85
N ASN A 2 -4.91 13.94 20.07
CA ASN A 2 -4.87 13.59 18.66
C ASN A 2 -4.36 12.15 18.59
N SER A 3 -5.06 11.29 17.86
CA SER A 3 -4.60 9.93 17.64
C SER A 3 -3.37 9.91 16.74
N THR A 4 -2.44 9.00 17.00
CA THR A 4 -1.26 8.79 16.14
C THR A 4 -1.65 7.81 15.04
N ILE A 5 -1.51 8.20 13.78
CA ILE A 5 -1.84 7.34 12.63
C ILE A 5 -0.55 6.89 11.96
N ALA A 6 -0.44 5.59 11.68
CA ALA A 6 0.56 5.02 10.79
C ALA A 6 -0.14 4.27 9.66
N ILE A 7 0.34 4.48 8.44
CA ILE A 7 -0.16 3.81 7.24
C ILE A 7 1.03 3.12 6.57
N MET A 8 0.96 1.80 6.44
CA MET A 8 1.91 1.02 5.65
C MET A 8 1.24 0.66 4.33
N LEU A 9 1.81 1.11 3.22
CA LEU A 9 1.40 0.67 1.89
C LEU A 9 2.06 -0.68 1.62
N GLN A 10 1.25 -1.72 1.51
CA GLN A 10 1.70 -3.10 1.33
C GLN A 10 0.66 -3.88 0.53
N PHE A 11 1.13 -4.67 -0.42
CA PHE A 11 0.34 -5.70 -1.06
C PHE A 11 0.21 -6.95 -0.18
N ASP A 12 -1.00 -7.50 -0.08
CA ASP A 12 -1.26 -8.85 0.40
C ASP A 12 -2.46 -9.45 -0.38
N TRP A 13 -2.49 -10.78 -0.50
CA TRP A 13 -3.48 -11.46 -1.33
C TRP A 13 -4.88 -11.32 -0.74
N GLY A 14 -5.81 -10.77 -1.52
CA GLY A 14 -7.23 -10.66 -1.15
C GLY A 14 -7.54 -9.64 -0.06
N THR A 15 -6.65 -8.68 0.22
CA THR A 15 -6.84 -7.58 1.18
C THR A 15 -6.71 -6.23 0.49
N GLY A 16 -7.05 -5.15 1.20
CA GLY A 16 -6.72 -3.79 0.77
C GLY A 16 -5.21 -3.47 0.90
N PRO A 17 -4.69 -2.49 0.15
CA PRO A 17 -3.27 -2.15 0.15
C PRO A 17 -2.83 -1.23 1.31
N PHE A 18 -3.79 -0.63 2.04
CA PHE A 18 -3.50 0.29 3.14
C PHE A 18 -3.59 -0.45 4.48
N TRP A 19 -2.45 -0.65 5.13
CA TRP A 19 -2.40 -1.20 6.48
C TRP A 19 -2.35 -0.07 7.50
N VAL A 20 -3.45 0.16 8.18
CA VAL A 20 -3.65 1.32 9.07
C VAL A 20 -3.51 0.90 10.53
N SER A 21 -2.71 1.64 11.28
CA SER A 21 -2.63 1.56 12.74
C SER A 21 -2.99 2.90 13.36
N VAL A 22 -3.87 2.88 14.37
CA VAL A 22 -4.28 4.04 15.15
C VAL A 22 -3.81 3.83 16.59
N ASP A 23 -3.11 4.83 17.15
CA ASP A 23 -2.60 4.81 18.52
C ASP A 23 -1.70 3.60 18.86
N GLY A 24 -1.04 3.04 17.84
CA GLY A 24 -0.13 1.89 17.98
C GLY A 24 -0.85 0.55 18.15
N GLU A 25 -2.16 0.49 17.86
CA GLU A 25 -2.91 -0.76 17.78
C GLU A 25 -2.44 -1.63 16.60
N ILE A 26 -2.86 -2.90 16.61
CA ILE A 26 -2.54 -3.85 15.53
C ILE A 26 -3.09 -3.29 14.21
N PRO A 27 -2.26 -3.23 13.14
CA PRO A 27 -2.73 -2.74 11.85
C PRO A 27 -3.88 -3.58 11.29
N TYR A 28 -4.85 -2.92 10.67
CA TYR A 28 -5.91 -3.54 9.87
C TYR A 28 -5.76 -3.14 8.40
N ASP A 29 -6.14 -4.01 7.48
CA ASP A 29 -6.21 -3.66 6.06
C ASP A 29 -7.42 -2.77 5.79
N CYS A 30 -7.24 -1.79 4.91
CA CYS A 30 -8.25 -0.83 4.52
C CYS A 30 -8.27 -0.76 3.00
N CYS A 31 -9.48 -0.91 2.43
CA CYS A 31 -9.67 -0.83 1.00
C CYS A 31 -9.53 0.62 0.50
N PRO A 32 -9.16 0.84 -0.78
CA PRO A 32 -9.03 2.18 -1.33
C PRO A 32 -10.31 3.02 -1.21
N ASP A 33 -11.50 2.43 -1.25
CA ASP A 33 -12.78 3.13 -1.10
C ASP A 33 -13.10 3.55 0.35
N GLU A 34 -12.38 3.00 1.34
CA GLU A 34 -12.62 3.25 2.77
C GLU A 34 -11.56 4.17 3.39
N ILE A 35 -10.37 4.32 2.77
CA ILE A 35 -9.23 5.04 3.38
C ILE A 35 -9.54 6.51 3.72
N ASN A 36 -10.46 7.13 2.99
CA ASN A 36 -10.92 8.50 3.25
C ASN A 36 -11.66 8.67 4.58
N GLU A 37 -12.13 7.58 5.19
CA GLU A 37 -12.69 7.60 6.55
C GLU A 37 -11.60 7.73 7.62
N VAL A 38 -10.34 7.38 7.28
CA VAL A 38 -9.17 7.44 8.16
C VAL A 38 -8.37 8.72 7.93
N VAL A 39 -7.97 8.98 6.68
CA VAL A 39 -7.18 10.16 6.28
C VAL A 39 -7.70 10.73 4.96
N PRO A 40 -7.79 12.06 4.81
CA PRO A 40 -8.22 12.65 3.55
C PRO A 40 -7.13 12.48 2.48
N LEU A 41 -7.47 11.78 1.39
CA LEU A 41 -6.63 11.58 0.21
C LEU A 41 -7.36 12.00 -1.05
N SER A 42 -6.60 12.35 -2.09
CA SER A 42 -7.13 12.62 -3.41
C SER A 42 -7.66 11.36 -4.08
N ASP A 43 -8.77 11.47 -4.82
CA ASP A 43 -9.31 10.38 -5.62
C ASP A 43 -8.25 9.84 -6.61
N GLU A 44 -7.40 10.73 -7.16
CA GLU A 44 -6.32 10.37 -8.07
C GLU A 44 -5.29 9.43 -7.43
N LEU A 45 -4.91 9.67 -6.17
CA LEU A 45 -3.99 8.80 -5.46
C LEU A 45 -4.65 7.47 -5.10
N ILE A 46 -5.91 7.51 -4.65
CA ILE A 46 -6.68 6.31 -4.31
C ILE A 46 -6.80 5.40 -5.54
N ASP A 47 -7.21 5.94 -6.68
CA ASP A 47 -7.33 5.19 -7.94
C ASP A 47 -5.99 4.61 -8.38
N ALA A 48 -4.90 5.37 -8.22
CA ALA A 48 -3.56 4.90 -8.59
C ALA A 48 -3.06 3.76 -7.69
N VAL A 49 -3.35 3.81 -6.39
CA VAL A 49 -3.04 2.72 -5.46
C VAL A 49 -3.91 1.49 -5.74
N ALA A 50 -5.20 1.68 -6.01
CA ALA A 50 -6.12 0.61 -6.36
C ALA A 50 -5.65 -0.14 -7.62
N GLU A 51 -5.30 0.57 -8.70
CA GLU A 51 -4.81 -0.07 -9.94
C GLU A 51 -3.45 -0.77 -9.72
N TRP A 52 -2.57 -0.21 -8.90
CA TRP A 52 -1.29 -0.85 -8.54
C TRP A 52 -1.51 -2.17 -7.81
N ASP A 53 -2.39 -2.19 -6.80
CA ASP A 53 -2.72 -3.40 -6.05
C ASP A 53 -3.43 -4.43 -6.94
N GLU A 54 -4.45 -4.01 -7.68
CA GLU A 54 -5.27 -4.88 -8.51
C GLU A 54 -4.44 -5.56 -9.61
N ARG A 55 -3.45 -4.88 -10.17
CA ARG A 55 -2.52 -5.48 -11.14
C ARG A 55 -1.78 -6.70 -10.57
N MET A 56 -1.38 -6.66 -9.29
CA MET A 56 -0.79 -7.84 -8.64
C MET A 56 -1.87 -8.86 -8.28
N GLN A 57 -3.01 -8.45 -7.72
CA GLN A 57 -4.11 -9.36 -7.37
C GLN A 57 -4.59 -10.20 -8.57
N ARG A 58 -4.68 -9.60 -9.77
CA ARG A 58 -5.07 -10.28 -11.01
C ARG A 58 -4.09 -11.37 -11.46
N THR A 59 -2.88 -11.41 -10.89
CA THR A 59 -1.90 -12.46 -11.18
C THR A 59 -2.12 -13.71 -10.33
N TYR A 60 -3.08 -13.70 -9.40
CA TYR A 60 -3.42 -14.87 -8.58
C TYR A 60 -3.86 -16.05 -9.45
N ASN A 61 -3.23 -17.20 -9.23
CA ASN A 61 -3.52 -18.45 -9.93
C ASN A 61 -4.10 -19.48 -8.95
N ASP A 62 -5.41 -19.65 -8.95
CA ASP A 62 -6.10 -20.56 -8.03
C ASP A 62 -5.73 -22.04 -8.26
N ASP A 63 -5.49 -22.42 -9.52
CA ASP A 63 -5.11 -23.80 -9.88
C ASP A 63 -3.70 -24.15 -9.38
N VAL A 64 -2.80 -23.16 -9.41
CA VAL A 64 -1.39 -23.32 -9.06
C VAL A 64 -0.89 -22.09 -8.27
N PRO A 65 -1.20 -21.98 -6.97
CA PRO A 65 -0.94 -20.77 -6.19
C PRO A 65 0.51 -20.29 -6.19
N GLN A 66 1.49 -21.21 -6.24
CA GLN A 66 2.91 -20.84 -6.31
C GLN A 66 3.33 -20.17 -7.63
N ASP A 67 2.52 -20.27 -8.68
CA ASP A 67 2.73 -19.60 -9.96
C ASP A 67 2.03 -18.22 -10.00
N SER A 68 1.44 -17.78 -8.87
CA SER A 68 0.91 -16.42 -8.71
C SER A 68 2.03 -15.38 -8.67
N GLY A 69 1.67 -14.12 -8.93
CA GLY A 69 2.62 -13.01 -8.92
C GLY A 69 3.21 -12.72 -10.30
N ILE A 70 3.84 -11.55 -10.40
CA ILE A 70 4.53 -11.11 -11.61
C ILE A 70 5.79 -11.97 -11.82
N GLN A 71 5.81 -12.76 -12.90
CA GLN A 71 6.90 -13.71 -13.17
C GLN A 71 8.11 -13.06 -13.87
N ASP A 72 7.92 -11.93 -14.54
CA ASP A 72 9.00 -11.18 -15.16
C ASP A 72 9.71 -10.31 -14.10
N PRO A 73 11.01 -10.56 -13.81
CA PRO A 73 11.74 -9.80 -12.81
C PRO A 73 11.81 -8.29 -13.08
N GLU A 74 11.84 -7.87 -14.34
CA GLU A 74 11.87 -6.45 -14.71
C GLU A 74 10.52 -5.79 -14.43
N GLU A 75 9.43 -6.51 -14.70
CA GLU A 75 8.08 -6.05 -14.39
C GLU A 75 7.82 -6.00 -12.88
N GLU A 76 8.29 -6.99 -12.13
CA GLU A 76 8.18 -7.01 -10.66
C GLU A 76 8.96 -5.84 -10.04
N ALA A 77 10.18 -5.60 -10.53
CA ALA A 77 10.99 -4.46 -10.09
C ALA A 77 10.28 -3.13 -10.36
N ARG A 78 9.70 -2.96 -11.55
CA ARG A 78 8.91 -1.77 -11.91
C ARG A 78 7.69 -1.60 -11.01
N TRP A 79 6.95 -2.68 -10.75
CA TRP A 79 5.78 -2.64 -9.86
C TRP A 79 6.17 -2.26 -8.42
N LYS A 80 7.34 -2.71 -7.93
CA LYS A 80 7.88 -2.27 -6.62
C LYS A 80 8.24 -0.79 -6.60
N ASP A 81 8.88 -0.30 -7.66
CA ASP A 81 9.24 1.11 -7.76
C ASP A 81 8.00 2.02 -7.87
N GLU A 82 6.95 1.57 -8.57
CA GLU A 82 5.64 2.23 -8.62
C GLU A 82 5.01 2.31 -7.22
N GLY A 83 5.00 1.22 -6.46
CA GLY A 83 4.49 1.21 -5.08
C GLY A 83 5.24 2.17 -4.16
N ARG A 84 6.58 2.24 -4.29
CA ARG A 84 7.40 3.19 -3.54
C ARG A 84 7.05 4.65 -3.89
N GLU A 85 6.81 4.95 -5.16
CA GLU A 85 6.41 6.29 -5.60
C GLU A 85 5.01 6.66 -5.08
N LEU A 86 4.07 5.71 -5.08
CA LEU A 86 2.75 5.90 -4.48
C LEU A 86 2.84 6.18 -2.98
N ALA A 87 3.73 5.49 -2.26
CA ALA A 87 3.94 5.76 -0.83
C ALA A 87 4.52 7.17 -0.57
N ARG A 88 5.37 7.70 -1.46
CA ARG A 88 5.82 9.11 -1.39
C ARG A 88 4.70 10.10 -1.63
N ARG A 89 3.85 9.85 -2.63
CA ARG A 89 2.65 10.67 -2.89
C ARG A 89 1.71 10.64 -1.69
N LEU A 90 1.47 9.45 -1.12
CA LEU A 90 0.71 9.27 0.11
C LEU A 90 1.27 10.13 1.24
N LYS A 91 2.58 10.05 1.51
CA LYS A 91 3.23 10.87 2.54
C LYS A 91 3.05 12.37 2.30
N ALA A 92 3.15 12.82 1.06
CA ALA A 92 2.96 14.22 0.70
C ALA A 92 1.52 14.72 0.97
N GLU A 93 0.51 13.88 0.76
CA GLU A 93 -0.91 14.23 0.99
C GLU A 93 -1.30 14.20 2.47
N VAL A 94 -0.88 13.17 3.22
CA VAL A 94 -1.24 13.05 4.65
C VAL A 94 -0.42 13.97 5.58
N GLY A 95 0.71 14.49 5.08
CA GLY A 95 1.56 15.42 5.81
C GLY A 95 2.43 14.79 6.89
N ALA A 96 3.03 15.65 7.73
CA ALA A 96 4.06 15.24 8.68
C ALA A 96 3.52 14.40 9.86
N ASP A 97 2.27 14.60 10.25
CA ASP A 97 1.67 14.01 11.45
C ASP A 97 1.32 12.52 11.30
N VAL A 98 1.26 12.01 10.07
CA VAL A 98 0.99 10.60 9.77
C VAL A 98 2.29 9.90 9.37
N ARG A 99 2.61 8.80 10.03
CA ARG A 99 3.74 7.95 9.65
C ARG A 99 3.35 7.15 8.41
N VAL A 100 4.20 7.17 7.37
CA VAL A 100 3.98 6.38 6.16
C VAL A 100 5.14 5.43 5.96
N GLU A 101 4.83 4.18 5.67
CA GLU A 101 5.78 3.13 5.36
C GLU A 101 5.44 2.47 4.03
N TYR A 102 6.44 1.93 3.36
CA TYR A 102 6.27 1.06 2.20
C TYR A 102 6.90 -0.30 2.48
N ALA A 103 6.12 -1.38 2.34
CA ALA A 103 6.62 -2.74 2.44
C ALA A 103 6.70 -3.37 1.03
N PRO A 104 7.86 -3.32 0.36
CA PRO A 104 8.04 -3.99 -0.93
C PRO A 104 7.95 -5.51 -0.79
N LEU A 105 7.37 -6.18 -1.79
CA LEU A 105 7.31 -7.64 -1.83
C LEU A 105 8.72 -8.25 -1.71
N GLY A 106 8.96 -9.01 -0.63
CA GLY A 106 10.25 -9.67 -0.38
C GLY A 106 11.40 -8.71 -0.03
N GLY A 107 11.12 -7.44 0.29
CA GLY A 107 12.12 -6.46 0.71
C GLY A 107 11.97 -6.01 2.17
N ALA A 108 12.83 -5.10 2.59
CA ALA A 108 12.72 -4.47 3.92
C ALA A 108 11.72 -3.32 3.88
N VAL A 109 10.98 -3.14 4.97
CA VAL A 109 10.08 -1.99 5.14
C VAL A 109 10.89 -0.68 5.11
N GLU A 110 10.39 0.27 4.33
CA GLU A 110 10.97 1.59 4.12
C GLU A 110 10.09 2.63 4.82
N ILE A 111 10.66 3.44 5.71
CA ILE A 111 9.97 4.62 6.25
C ILE A 111 10.03 5.72 5.18
N ILE A 112 8.88 6.28 4.83
CA ILE A 112 8.79 7.35 3.85
C ILE A 112 8.85 8.69 4.56
N GLU A 113 9.96 9.37 4.33
CA GLU A 113 10.19 10.75 4.78
C GLU A 113 9.57 11.74 3.78
N GLY A 114 9.09 12.88 4.29
CA GLY A 114 8.48 13.98 3.51
C GLY A 114 9.29 15.26 3.61
#